data_AF-A0A935WR70-F1
#
_entry.id   AF-A0A935WR70-F1
#
_cell.length_a   1.000
_cell.length_b   1.000
_cell.length_c   1.000
_cell.angle_alpha   90.00
_cell.angle_beta   90.00
_cell.angle_gamma   90.00
#
_symmetry.space_group_name_H-M   'P 1'
#
loop_
_entity.id
_entity.type
_entity.pdbx_description
1 polymer ?
#
loop_
_entity_poly.entity_id
_entity_poly.type
_entity_poly.pdbx_seq_one_letter_code
_entity_poly.pdbx_strand_id
1 'polypeptide(L)'
;MSATAKKKESAEADATNFAKSQLRALVERIERLEEEKKALSDDIREVYGEAKANGFDTKALRAVVRMRGQEPAERQEFEAIVELYRDALGIGG
;
A
#
# COMPACT_ATOMS: atom_id res chain seq x y z
N MET A 1 2.96 -26.59 -48.60
CA MET A 1 2.54 -26.45 -47.20
C MET A 1 1.04 -26.17 -47.16
N SER A 2 0.27 -26.93 -46.39
CA SER A 2 -1.21 -26.92 -46.41
C SER A 2 -1.80 -25.61 -45.85
N ALA A 3 -2.92 -25.13 -46.42
CA ALA A 3 -3.64 -23.92 -45.98
C ALA A 3 -4.05 -23.96 -44.50
N THR A 4 -4.20 -25.16 -43.93
CA THR A 4 -4.52 -25.39 -42.52
C THR A 4 -3.38 -24.96 -41.58
N ALA A 5 -2.11 -25.09 -42.00
CA ALA A 5 -0.96 -24.70 -41.17
C ALA A 5 -0.85 -23.17 -41.04
N LYS A 6 -1.05 -22.45 -42.15
CA LYS A 6 -0.97 -20.97 -42.20
C LYS A 6 -2.07 -20.28 -41.37
N LYS A 7 -3.25 -20.89 -41.26
CA LYS A 7 -4.36 -20.38 -40.43
C LYS A 7 -4.10 -20.59 -38.93
N LYS A 8 -3.41 -21.67 -38.55
CA LYS A 8 -3.04 -21.93 -37.16
C LYS A 8 -1.93 -20.98 -36.68
N GLU A 9 -0.93 -20.76 -37.53
CA GLU A 9 0.22 -19.88 -37.25
C GLU A 9 -0.19 -18.41 -37.08
N SER A 10 -1.15 -17.92 -37.89
CA SER A 10 -1.72 -16.58 -37.74
C SER A 10 -2.55 -16.42 -36.47
N ALA A 11 -3.38 -17.40 -36.12
CA ALA A 11 -4.16 -17.36 -34.87
C ALA A 11 -3.28 -17.38 -33.61
N GLU A 12 -2.18 -18.14 -33.62
CA GLU A 12 -1.19 -18.14 -32.52
C GLU A 12 -0.43 -16.81 -32.44
N ALA A 13 -0.09 -16.20 -33.57
CA ALA A 13 0.52 -14.88 -33.61
C ALA A 13 -0.43 -13.78 -33.07
N ASP A 14 -1.71 -13.82 -33.45
CA ASP A 14 -2.73 -12.87 -32.98
C ASP A 14 -2.97 -13.02 -31.47
N ALA A 15 -3.07 -14.25 -30.96
CA ALA A 15 -3.19 -14.51 -29.53
C ALA A 15 -1.95 -14.03 -28.75
N THR A 16 -0.75 -14.23 -29.30
CA THR A 16 0.50 -13.74 -28.71
C THR A 16 0.56 -12.22 -28.69
N ASN A 17 0.11 -11.56 -29.76
CA ASN A 17 0.07 -10.10 -29.86
C ASN A 17 -0.95 -9.50 -28.90
N PHE A 18 -2.11 -10.13 -28.73
CA PHE A 18 -3.11 -9.75 -27.74
C PHE A 18 -2.59 -9.90 -26.30
N ALA A 19 -1.93 -11.02 -25.97
CA ALA A 19 -1.32 -11.20 -24.65
C ALA A 19 -0.24 -10.14 -24.36
N LYS A 20 0.58 -9.79 -25.36
CA LYS A 20 1.59 -8.73 -25.25
C LYS A 20 0.96 -7.35 -25.04
N SER A 21 -0.14 -7.02 -25.73
CA SER A 21 -0.81 -5.72 -25.56
C SER A 21 -1.46 -5.61 -24.18
N GLN A 22 -2.09 -6.68 -23.69
CA GLN A 22 -2.67 -6.71 -22.35
C GLN A 22 -1.60 -6.55 -21.27
N LEU A 23 -0.46 -7.24 -21.40
CA LEU A 23 0.66 -7.11 -20.46
C LEU A 23 1.20 -5.67 -20.42
N ARG A 24 1.39 -5.03 -21.58
CA ARG A 24 1.82 -3.62 -21.67
C ARG A 24 0.84 -2.69 -20.95
N ALA A 25 -0.45 -2.83 -21.22
CA ALA A 25 -1.48 -1.99 -20.59
C ALA A 25 -1.52 -2.17 -19.05
N LEU A 26 -1.29 -3.39 -18.55
CA LEU A 26 -1.19 -3.64 -17.11
C LEU A 26 0.06 -2.99 -16.50
N VAL A 27 1.22 -3.13 -17.15
CA VAL A 27 2.48 -2.54 -16.69
C VAL A 27 2.38 -1.02 -16.64
N GLU A 28 1.94 -0.38 -17.73
CA GLU A 28 1.78 1.08 -17.80
C GLU A 28 0.84 1.60 -16.70
N ARG A 29 -0.26 0.89 -16.44
CA ARG A 29 -1.18 1.25 -15.36
C ARG A 29 -0.53 1.12 -13.98
N ILE A 30 0.27 0.08 -13.74
CA ILE A 30 0.97 -0.13 -12.46
C ILE A 30 2.04 0.95 -12.27
N GLU A 31 2.83 1.25 -13.29
CA GLU A 31 3.89 2.26 -13.22
C GLU A 31 3.31 3.63 -12.84
N ARG A 32 2.22 4.05 -13.48
CA ARG A 32 1.50 5.28 -13.12
C ARG A 32 1.02 5.26 -11.66
N LEU A 33 0.46 4.14 -11.20
CA LEU A 33 0.00 4.02 -9.80
C LEU A 33 1.15 4.06 -8.79
N GLU A 34 2.31 3.49 -9.12
CA GLU A 34 3.51 3.57 -8.28
C GLU A 34 4.09 5.00 -8.26
N GLU A 35 4.02 5.75 -9.36
CA GLU A 35 4.36 7.17 -9.39
C GLU A 35 3.43 8.00 -8.50
N GLU A 36 2.11 7.82 -8.60
CA GLU A 36 1.11 8.49 -7.75
C GLU A 36 1.32 8.16 -6.27
N LYS A 37 1.57 6.88 -5.95
CA LYS A 37 1.87 6.43 -4.59
C LYS A 37 3.18 7.03 -4.07
N LYS A 38 4.19 7.20 -4.92
CA LYS A 38 5.45 7.85 -4.55
C LYS A 38 5.22 9.32 -4.23
N ALA A 39 4.50 10.06 -5.08
CA ALA A 39 4.16 11.45 -4.82
C ALA A 39 3.42 11.62 -3.49
N LEU A 40 2.39 10.80 -3.24
CA LEU A 40 1.67 10.81 -1.96
C LEU A 40 2.56 10.46 -0.77
N SER A 41 3.50 9.53 -0.95
CA SER A 41 4.45 9.15 0.10
C SER A 41 5.43 10.29 0.42
N ASP A 42 5.82 11.06 -0.58
CA ASP A 42 6.69 12.23 -0.43
C ASP A 42 5.93 13.36 0.29
N ASP A 43 4.68 13.66 -0.09
CA ASP A 43 3.83 14.63 0.61
C ASP A 43 3.65 14.27 2.10
N ILE A 44 3.40 12.99 2.40
CA ILE A 44 3.29 12.51 3.79
C ILE A 44 4.61 12.73 4.55
N ARG A 45 5.77 12.53 3.91
CA ARG A 45 7.07 12.77 4.53
C ARG A 45 7.28 14.26 4.84
N GLU A 46 6.86 15.15 3.93
CA GLU A 46 6.93 16.59 4.14
C GLU A 46 6.09 17.01 5.34
N VAL A 47 4.86 16.53 5.46
CA VAL A 47 4.00 16.80 6.64
C VAL A 47 4.64 16.33 7.95
N TYR A 48 5.25 15.14 7.97
CA TYR A 48 6.01 14.71 9.16
C TYR A 48 7.26 15.56 9.40
N GLY A 49 7.89 16.07 8.34
CA GLY A 49 9.00 17.01 8.42
C GLY A 49 8.61 18.33 9.06
N GLU A 50 7.47 18.91 8.64
CA GLU A 50 6.88 20.10 9.23
C GLU A 50 6.52 19.88 10.70
N ALA A 51 5.89 18.76 11.02
CA ALA A 51 5.57 18.41 12.41
C ALA A 51 6.84 18.36 13.28
N LYS A 52 7.93 17.79 12.76
CA LYS A 52 9.23 17.79 13.46
C LYS A 52 9.79 19.20 13.64
N ALA A 53 9.72 20.05 12.61
CA ALA A 53 10.18 21.44 12.67
C ALA A 53 9.37 22.27 13.70
N ASN A 54 8.09 21.94 13.86
CA ASN A 54 7.19 22.53 14.85
C ASN A 54 7.31 21.89 16.25
N GLY A 55 8.27 20.99 16.47
CA GLY A 55 8.59 20.43 17.79
C GLY A 55 7.78 19.18 18.18
N PHE A 56 7.01 18.58 17.27
CA PHE A 56 6.28 17.35 17.55
C PHE A 56 7.17 16.10 17.40
N ASP A 57 6.95 15.12 18.27
CA ASP A 57 7.53 13.79 18.13
C ASP A 57 6.85 13.01 16.98
N THR A 58 7.58 12.82 15.88
CA THR A 58 7.04 12.15 14.69
C THR A 58 6.84 10.64 14.87
N LYS A 59 7.52 10.00 15.82
CA LYS A 59 7.30 8.59 16.16
C LYS A 59 5.96 8.43 16.89
N ALA A 60 5.66 9.31 17.83
CA ALA A 60 4.37 9.38 18.50
C ALA A 60 3.24 9.68 17.51
N LEU A 61 3.41 10.67 16.62
CA LEU A 61 2.40 10.97 15.59
C LEU A 61 2.11 9.78 14.67
N ARG A 62 3.14 9.06 14.21
CA ARG A 62 2.94 7.82 13.41
C ARG A 62 2.15 6.76 14.16
N ALA A 63 2.40 6.62 15.47
CA ALA A 63 1.61 5.72 16.31
C ALA A 63 0.14 6.18 16.38
N VAL A 64 -0.11 7.48 16.59
CA VAL A 64 -1.47 8.06 16.63
C VAL A 64 -2.20 7.84 15.30
N VAL A 65 -1.56 8.11 14.16
CA VAL A 65 -2.17 7.89 12.83
C VAL A 65 -2.55 6.42 12.64
N ARG A 66 -1.68 5.48 13.04
CA ARG A 66 -1.99 4.05 12.99
C ARG A 66 -3.18 3.70 13.87
N MET A 67 -3.20 4.16 15.13
CA MET A 67 -4.31 3.89 16.06
C MET A 67 -5.63 4.47 15.57
N ARG A 68 -5.61 5.64 14.92
CA ARG A 68 -6.80 6.26 14.33
C ARG A 68 -7.35 5.51 13.12
N GLY A 69 -6.53 4.73 12.44
CA GLY A 69 -6.95 3.87 11.32
C GLY A 69 -7.59 2.55 11.73
N GLN A 70 -7.53 2.18 13.02
CA GLN A 70 -8.15 0.97 13.55
C GLN A 70 -9.64 1.18 13.85
N GLU A 71 -10.42 0.10 13.78
CA GLU A 71 -11.83 0.10 14.16
C GLU A 71 -11.95 0.47 15.66
N PRO A 72 -12.90 1.34 16.05
CA PRO A 72 -12.98 1.85 17.42
C PRO A 72 -13.13 0.78 18.51
N ALA A 73 -13.94 -0.25 18.30
CA ALA A 73 -14.13 -1.31 19.28
C ALA A 73 -12.88 -2.21 19.39
N GLU A 74 -12.27 -2.60 18.27
CA GLU A 74 -11.00 -3.35 18.26
C GLU A 74 -9.89 -2.59 19.00
N ARG A 75 -9.81 -1.26 18.80
CA ARG A 75 -8.84 -0.42 19.52
C ARG A 75 -9.12 -0.40 21.03
N GLN A 76 -10.37 -0.21 21.44
CA GLN A 76 -10.75 -0.18 22.85
C GLN A 76 -10.48 -1.51 23.56
N GLU A 77 -10.80 -2.63 22.91
CA GLU A 77 -10.51 -3.96 23.45
C GLU A 77 -9.01 -4.17 23.62
N PHE A 78 -8.22 -3.83 22.61
CA PHE A 78 -6.76 -3.92 22.69
C PHE A 78 -6.17 -3.00 23.77
N GLU A 79 -6.65 -1.75 23.88
CA GLU A 79 -6.22 -0.79 24.92
C GLU A 79 -6.52 -1.32 26.33
N ALA A 80 -7.70 -1.90 26.56
CA ALA A 80 -8.05 -2.52 27.84
C ALA A 80 -7.11 -3.69 28.22
N ILE A 81 -6.75 -4.54 27.24
CA ILE A 81 -5.79 -5.63 27.47
C ILE A 81 -4.39 -5.09 27.77
N VAL A 82 -3.95 -4.08 27.02
CA VAL A 82 -2.64 -3.44 27.25
C VAL A 82 -2.58 -2.82 28.64
N GLU A 83 -3.66 -2.15 29.08
CA GLU A 83 -3.73 -1.54 30.41
C GLU A 83 -3.64 -2.60 31.51
N LEU A 84 -4.40 -3.69 31.40
CA LEU A 84 -4.31 -4.84 32.31
C LEU A 84 -2.87 -5.37 32.41
N TYR A 85 -2.17 -5.50 31.30
CA TYR A 85 -0.77 -5.97 31.29
C TYR A 85 0.19 -4.94 31.89
N ARG A 86 -0.05 -3.64 31.67
CA ARG A 86 0.77 -2.58 32.26
C ARG A 86 0.65 -2.55 33.77
N ASP A 87 -0.57 -2.70 34.28
CA ASP A 87 -0.86 -2.76 35.71
C ASP A 87 -0.18 -3.98 36.35
N ALA A 88 -0.33 -5.16 35.73
CA ALA A 88 0.30 -6.40 36.19
C ALA A 88 1.84 -6.32 36.23
N LEU A 89 2.44 -5.52 35.35
CA LEU A 89 3.89 -5.34 35.25
C LEU A 89 4.40 -4.10 36.02
N GLY A 90 3.53 -3.30 36.64
CA GLY A 90 3.91 -2.08 37.36
C GLY A 90 4.49 -0.98 36.44
N ILE A 91 4.08 -0.96 35.17
CA ILE A 91 4.50 0.04 34.16
C ILE A 91 3.35 1.00 33.77
N GLY A 92 2.20 0.90 34.44
CA GLY A 92 1.09 1.86 34.36
C GLY A 92 1.37 3.11 35.22
N GLY A 93 0.89 4.27 34.77
CA GLY A 93 0.96 5.54 35.50
C GLY A 93 -0.44 6.03 35.83
#